data_AF-K9VVZ3-F1
#
_entry.id   AF-K9VVZ3-F1
#
_cell.length_a   1.000
_cell.length_b   1.000
_cell.length_c   1.000
_cell.angle_alpha   90.00
_cell.angle_beta   90.00
_cell.angle_gamma   90.00
#
_symmetry.space_group_name_H-M   'P 1'
#
loop_
_entity.id
_entity.type
_entity.pdbx_description
1 polymer ?
#
loop_
_entity_poly.entity_id
_entity_poly.type
_entity_poly.pdbx_seq_one_letter_code
_entity_poly.pdbx_strand_id
1 'polypeptide(L)'
;MSNLILKQAVANSTRPSADSMVSALLEAEKNAKRNKVSYSFEQLIGTWRLCFITGTKKTRAKAGIVLGAGRYIPKLIKIKIVYSASQPEENFDLGKVENSVEFGAVKLTLSGITKFLPKKNILAFDFTRMTIQVMGATLYQGYIRGGEKKEQDFLTESVSKQAFFAYFMVEDGMIAARGRGGGLALWSR
;
A
#
# COMPACT_ATOMS: atom_id res chain seq x y z
N MET A 1 -18.84 -14.55 3.50
CA MET A 1 -17.71 -15.41 3.96
C MET A 1 -16.35 -14.75 3.74
N SER A 2 -16.11 -14.05 2.62
CA SER A 2 -14.85 -13.33 2.33
C SER A 2 -14.35 -12.38 3.41
N ASN A 3 -15.21 -11.54 3.99
CA ASN A 3 -14.79 -10.59 5.03
C ASN A 3 -14.30 -11.32 6.32
N LEU A 4 -14.88 -12.47 6.66
CA LEU A 4 -14.43 -13.28 7.81
C LEU A 4 -13.01 -13.81 7.61
N ILE A 5 -12.67 -14.28 6.40
CA ILE A 5 -11.32 -14.76 6.06
C ILE A 5 -10.29 -13.65 6.22
N LEU A 6 -10.59 -12.43 5.75
CA LEU A 6 -9.69 -11.29 5.87
C LEU A 6 -9.51 -10.87 7.33
N LYS A 7 -10.60 -10.87 8.12
CA LYS A 7 -10.55 -10.59 9.57
C LYS A 7 -9.73 -11.63 10.35
N GLN A 8 -9.85 -12.91 10.00
CA GLN A 8 -9.01 -13.97 10.60
C GLN A 8 -7.53 -13.78 10.29
N ALA A 9 -7.20 -13.37 9.07
CA ALA A 9 -5.82 -13.15 8.66
C ALA A 9 -5.14 -12.01 9.44
N VAL A 10 -5.86 -10.94 9.76
CA VAL A 10 -5.33 -9.82 10.57
C VAL A 10 -5.32 -10.15 12.07
N ALA A 11 -6.27 -10.94 12.56
CA ALA A 11 -6.35 -11.36 13.97
C ALA A 11 -5.25 -12.36 14.40
N ASN A 12 -4.48 -12.93 13.45
CA ASN A 12 -3.40 -13.89 13.69
C ASN A 12 -3.78 -15.17 14.48
N SER A 13 -5.06 -15.47 14.68
CA SER A 13 -5.52 -16.65 15.43
C SER A 13 -5.40 -17.95 14.60
N THR A 14 -5.77 -17.89 13.31
CA THR A 14 -5.59 -18.97 12.33
C THR A 14 -5.38 -18.35 10.96
N ARG A 15 -4.23 -18.59 10.32
CA ARG A 15 -3.91 -18.01 9.00
C ARG A 15 -4.59 -18.80 7.88
N PRO A 16 -5.52 -18.18 7.11
CA PRO A 16 -6.07 -18.83 5.93
C PRO A 16 -4.97 -19.17 4.91
N SER A 17 -5.25 -20.14 4.04
CA SER A 17 -4.35 -20.46 2.93
C SER A 17 -4.17 -19.25 2.00
N ALA A 18 -3.05 -19.19 1.28
CA ALA A 18 -2.78 -18.10 0.34
C ALA A 18 -3.86 -18.00 -0.76
N ASP A 19 -4.39 -19.13 -1.24
CA ASP A 19 -5.42 -19.14 -2.28
C ASP A 19 -6.77 -18.65 -1.74
N SER A 20 -7.13 -19.01 -0.51
CA SER A 20 -8.31 -18.47 0.16
C SER A 20 -8.19 -16.96 0.38
N MET A 21 -7.00 -16.46 0.75
CA MET A 21 -6.75 -15.03 0.88
C MET A 21 -6.92 -14.28 -0.45
N VAL A 22 -6.37 -14.83 -1.53
CA VAL A 22 -6.48 -14.20 -2.86
C VAL A 22 -7.93 -14.18 -3.33
N SER A 23 -8.64 -15.30 -3.16
CA SER A 23 -10.06 -15.39 -3.49
C SER A 23 -10.89 -14.38 -2.70
N ALA A 24 -10.64 -14.26 -1.38
CA ALA A 24 -11.32 -13.30 -0.52
C ALA A 24 -11.04 -11.84 -0.91
N LEU A 25 -9.78 -11.50 -1.24
CA LEU A 25 -9.42 -10.15 -1.70
C LEU A 25 -10.06 -9.81 -3.05
N LEU A 26 -10.11 -10.77 -3.99
CA LEU A 26 -10.76 -10.58 -5.29
C LEU A 26 -12.28 -10.41 -5.14
N GLU A 27 -12.90 -11.17 -4.24
CA GLU A 27 -14.34 -11.04 -3.94
C GLU A 27 -14.64 -9.68 -3.30
N ALA A 28 -13.83 -9.24 -2.34
CA ALA A 28 -13.95 -7.92 -1.73
C ALA A 28 -13.83 -6.80 -2.76
N GLU A 29 -12.85 -6.88 -3.67
CA GLU A 29 -12.71 -5.90 -4.76
C GLU A 29 -13.93 -5.88 -5.69
N LYS A 30 -14.44 -7.04 -6.08
CA LYS A 30 -15.67 -7.14 -6.91
C LYS A 30 -16.87 -6.52 -6.20
N ASN A 31 -17.03 -6.81 -4.91
CA ASN A 31 -18.13 -6.28 -4.10
C ASN A 31 -18.03 -4.75 -3.96
N ALA A 32 -16.84 -4.21 -3.70
CA ALA A 32 -16.63 -2.77 -3.61
C ALA A 32 -16.99 -2.04 -4.92
N LYS A 33 -16.61 -2.62 -6.07
CA LYS A 33 -16.97 -2.09 -7.40
C LYS A 33 -18.48 -2.14 -7.64
N ARG A 34 -19.13 -3.27 -7.33
CA ARG A 34 -20.58 -3.43 -7.50
C ARG A 34 -21.37 -2.43 -6.64
N ASN A 35 -20.93 -2.24 -5.41
CA ASN A 35 -21.59 -1.36 -4.44
C ASN A 35 -21.15 0.11 -4.56
N LYS A 36 -20.24 0.44 -5.50
CA LYS A 36 -19.70 1.79 -5.73
C LYS A 36 -19.22 2.46 -4.43
N VAL A 37 -18.56 1.69 -3.57
CA VAL A 37 -18.05 2.18 -2.28
C VAL A 37 -17.09 3.33 -2.54
N SER A 38 -17.18 4.39 -1.75
CA SER A 38 -16.23 5.51 -1.76
C SER A 38 -15.63 5.68 -0.37
N TYR A 39 -14.35 6.00 -0.31
CA TYR A 39 -13.62 6.26 0.92
C TYR A 39 -13.11 7.71 0.92
N SER A 40 -12.84 8.25 2.10
CA SER A 40 -12.15 9.52 2.28
C SER A 40 -10.67 9.29 2.62
N PHE A 41 -9.82 10.30 2.42
CA PHE A 41 -8.40 10.17 2.74
C PHE A 41 -8.16 10.01 4.25
N GLU A 42 -8.99 10.63 5.08
CA GLU A 42 -8.92 10.58 6.54
C GLU A 42 -8.98 9.14 7.06
N GLN A 43 -9.78 8.28 6.41
CA GLN A 43 -9.88 6.86 6.78
C GLN A 43 -8.58 6.09 6.54
N LEU A 44 -7.70 6.57 5.64
CA LEU A 44 -6.41 5.97 5.36
C LEU A 44 -5.29 6.49 6.29
N ILE A 45 -5.48 7.62 6.97
CA ILE A 45 -4.47 8.21 7.85
C ILE A 45 -4.13 7.24 8.99
N GLY A 46 -2.84 7.03 9.20
CA GLY A 46 -2.32 6.14 10.24
C GLY A 46 -1.19 5.23 9.76
N THR A 47 -0.78 4.32 10.63
CA THR A 47 0.26 3.33 10.36
C THR A 47 -0.35 1.98 10.08
N TRP A 48 0.05 1.37 8.97
CA TRP A 48 -0.48 0.10 8.51
C TRP A 48 0.66 -0.89 8.25
N ARG A 49 0.63 -2.04 8.92
CA ARG A 49 1.58 -3.12 8.73
C ARG A 49 1.14 -4.01 7.57
N LEU A 50 2.03 -4.27 6.62
CA LEU A 50 1.75 -5.18 5.52
C LEU A 50 1.69 -6.63 6.00
N CYS A 51 0.60 -7.31 5.68
CA CYS A 51 0.33 -8.67 6.14
C CYS A 51 0.42 -9.69 5.00
N PHE A 52 -0.14 -9.35 3.83
CA PHE A 52 -0.25 -10.26 2.70
C PHE A 52 -0.12 -9.51 1.38
N ILE A 53 0.58 -10.09 0.40
CA ILE A 53 0.73 -9.53 -0.95
C ILE A 53 0.66 -10.59 -2.03
N THR A 54 0.29 -10.16 -3.23
CA THR A 54 0.41 -10.99 -4.44
C THR A 54 1.44 -10.42 -5.41
N GLY A 55 1.97 -11.28 -6.29
CA GLY A 55 2.78 -10.84 -7.42
C GLY A 55 2.01 -9.94 -8.40
N THR A 56 2.74 -9.16 -9.20
CA THR A 56 2.16 -8.34 -10.28
C THR A 56 1.77 -9.20 -11.48
N LYS A 57 0.94 -8.68 -12.40
CA LYS A 57 0.60 -9.37 -13.65
C LYS A 57 1.84 -9.77 -14.45
N LYS A 58 2.85 -8.89 -14.51
CA LYS A 58 4.12 -9.15 -15.22
C LYS A 58 4.97 -10.22 -14.53
N THR A 59 5.03 -10.20 -13.20
CA THR A 59 5.80 -11.20 -12.42
C THR A 59 5.16 -12.59 -12.52
N ARG A 60 3.83 -12.68 -12.63
CA ARG A 60 3.10 -13.95 -12.84
C ARG A 60 3.27 -14.53 -14.25
N ALA A 61 3.58 -13.70 -15.25
CA ALA A 61 3.74 -14.11 -16.64
C ALA A 61 5.17 -14.60 -16.98
N LYS A 62 6.19 -14.29 -16.16
CA LYS A 62 7.54 -14.83 -16.34
C LYS A 62 7.62 -16.23 -15.69
N ALA A 63 7.75 -17.24 -16.55
CA ALA A 63 7.70 -18.66 -16.23
C ALA A 63 8.75 -19.10 -15.19
N GLY A 64 8.33 -19.91 -14.22
CA GLY A 64 9.20 -20.75 -13.38
C GLY A 64 9.30 -20.38 -11.90
N ILE A 65 8.90 -19.17 -11.49
CA ILE A 65 8.86 -18.83 -10.06
C ILE A 65 7.47 -19.16 -9.54
N VAL A 66 7.41 -20.17 -8.68
CA VAL A 66 6.27 -20.49 -7.79
C VAL A 66 6.07 -19.36 -6.77
N LEU A 67 5.87 -18.13 -7.25
CA LEU A 67 5.18 -17.12 -6.47
C LEU A 67 3.72 -17.55 -6.55
N GLY A 68 3.31 -18.35 -5.57
CA GLY A 68 1.92 -18.76 -5.38
C GLY A 68 0.98 -17.56 -5.43
N ALA A 69 -0.33 -17.81 -5.45
CA ALA A 69 -1.35 -16.79 -5.69
C ALA A 69 -1.14 -15.51 -4.83
N GLY A 70 -0.60 -15.65 -3.61
CA GLY A 70 0.02 -14.60 -2.80
C GLY A 70 0.91 -15.16 -1.68
N ARG A 71 1.44 -14.29 -0.82
CA ARG A 71 2.32 -14.64 0.32
C ARG A 71 2.08 -13.75 1.52
N TYR A 72 2.22 -14.33 2.71
CA TYR A 72 2.27 -13.57 3.96
C TYR A 72 3.66 -12.96 4.18
N ILE A 73 3.70 -11.80 4.82
CA ILE A 73 4.96 -11.18 5.24
C ILE A 73 5.49 -11.93 6.49
N PRO A 74 6.75 -12.40 6.49
CA PRO A 74 7.36 -13.02 7.66
C PRO A 74 7.37 -12.08 8.87
N LYS A 75 7.20 -12.62 10.09
CA LYS A 75 7.20 -11.80 11.33
C LYS A 75 8.52 -11.04 11.55
N LEU A 76 9.63 -11.61 11.05
CA LEU A 76 10.98 -11.04 11.15
C LEU A 76 11.17 -9.75 10.37
N ILE A 77 10.33 -9.49 9.36
CA ILE A 77 10.37 -8.26 8.56
C ILE A 77 9.16 -7.42 8.93
N LYS A 78 9.37 -6.16 9.32
CA LYS A 78 8.29 -5.21 9.53
C LYS A 78 8.24 -4.29 8.32
N ILE A 79 7.21 -4.46 7.50
CA ILE A 79 6.92 -3.56 6.39
C ILE A 79 5.71 -2.73 6.79
N LYS A 80 5.85 -1.40 6.81
CA LYS A 80 4.79 -0.47 7.20
C LYS A 80 4.58 0.56 6.11
N ILE A 81 3.32 0.92 5.88
CA ILE A 81 2.94 2.11 5.13
C ILE A 81 2.24 3.08 6.08
N VAL A 82 2.65 4.35 6.04
CA VAL A 82 2.10 5.41 6.88
C VAL A 82 1.53 6.48 5.98
N TYR A 83 0.30 6.90 6.26
CA TYR A 83 -0.34 8.03 5.60
C TYR A 83 -0.57 9.16 6.61
N SER A 84 -0.32 10.39 6.17
CA SER A 84 -0.57 11.60 6.94
C SER A 84 -1.16 12.69 6.04
N ALA A 85 -2.03 13.51 6.63
CA ALA A 85 -2.63 14.65 5.94
C ALA A 85 -1.60 15.75 5.66
N SER A 86 -1.77 16.40 4.52
CA SER A 86 -1.21 17.71 4.19
C SER A 86 -2.38 18.68 3.98
N GLN A 87 -2.10 19.94 3.62
CA GLN A 87 -3.17 20.90 3.32
C GLN A 87 -4.01 20.41 2.12
N PRO A 88 -5.35 20.37 2.22
CA PRO A 88 -6.23 19.89 1.15
C PRO A 88 -6.22 20.85 -0.05
N GLU A 89 -6.45 20.30 -1.25
CA GLU A 89 -6.61 21.02 -2.52
C GLU A 89 -8.05 20.82 -3.04
N GLU A 90 -8.55 21.72 -3.90
CA GLU A 90 -9.98 21.72 -4.32
C GLU A 90 -10.48 20.39 -4.92
N ASN A 91 -9.61 19.61 -5.55
CA ASN A 91 -10.00 18.44 -6.36
C ASN A 91 -9.45 17.10 -5.87
N PHE A 92 -8.59 17.10 -4.86
CA PHE A 92 -7.98 15.91 -4.28
C PHE A 92 -7.43 16.22 -2.89
N ASP A 93 -7.38 15.20 -2.04
CA ASP A 93 -6.75 15.34 -0.73
C ASP A 93 -5.25 15.12 -0.88
N LEU A 94 -4.45 16.11 -0.47
CA LEU A 94 -3.01 15.99 -0.40
C LEU A 94 -2.56 15.35 0.91
N GLY A 95 -1.48 14.59 0.81
CA GLY A 95 -0.87 13.97 1.96
C GLY A 95 0.57 13.59 1.74
N LYS A 96 1.09 12.82 2.68
CA LYS A 96 2.38 12.17 2.58
C LYS A 96 2.21 10.68 2.80
N VAL A 97 3.06 9.92 2.11
CA VAL A 97 3.23 8.49 2.33
C VAL A 97 4.65 8.22 2.81
N GLU A 98 4.78 7.31 3.75
CA GLU A 98 6.03 6.65 4.07
C GLU A 98 5.86 5.15 3.91
N ASN A 99 6.76 4.51 3.18
CA ASN A 99 6.86 3.06 3.13
C ASN A 99 8.19 2.65 3.73
N SER A 100 8.15 1.92 4.84
CA SER A 100 9.33 1.51 5.57
C SER A 100 9.47 -0.01 5.65
N VAL A 101 10.71 -0.47 5.57
CA VAL A 101 11.10 -1.85 5.78
C VAL A 101 12.14 -1.85 6.90
N GLU A 102 11.82 -2.58 7.98
CA GLU A 102 12.72 -2.80 9.11
C GLU A 102 13.06 -4.29 9.19
N PHE A 103 14.36 -4.57 9.23
CA PHE A 103 14.92 -5.89 9.38
C PHE A 103 16.15 -5.83 10.28
N GLY A 104 16.06 -6.45 11.46
CA GLY A 104 17.08 -6.32 12.49
C GLY A 104 17.28 -4.86 12.90
N ALA A 105 18.53 -4.40 12.90
CA ALA A 105 18.89 -3.04 13.25
C ALA A 105 18.74 -2.03 12.10
N VAL A 106 18.41 -2.49 10.89
CA VAL A 106 18.35 -1.63 9.69
C VAL A 106 16.90 -1.26 9.39
N LYS A 107 16.65 0.03 9.18
CA LYS A 107 15.39 0.57 8.69
C LYS A 107 15.62 1.42 7.46
N LEU A 108 14.97 1.04 6.37
CA LEU A 108 14.87 1.83 5.14
C LEU A 108 13.48 2.46 5.08
N THR A 109 13.39 3.76 4.84
CA THR A 109 12.12 4.46 4.64
C THR A 109 12.16 5.21 3.32
N LEU A 110 11.17 4.98 2.47
CA LEU A 110 10.88 5.79 1.29
C LEU A 110 9.69 6.69 1.60
N SER A 111 9.79 7.97 1.27
CA SER A 111 8.71 8.92 1.52
C SER A 111 8.44 9.82 0.33
N GLY A 112 7.24 10.38 0.28
CA GLY A 112 6.89 11.39 -0.72
C GLY A 112 5.43 11.80 -0.63
N ILE A 113 4.97 12.51 -1.67
CA ILE A 113 3.65 13.15 -1.70
C ILE A 113 2.59 12.14 -2.15
N THR A 114 1.37 12.30 -1.64
CA THR A 114 0.19 11.59 -2.11
C THR A 114 -0.87 12.55 -2.62
N LYS A 115 -1.65 12.10 -3.60
CA LYS A 115 -2.95 12.70 -3.91
C LYS A 115 -4.02 11.62 -3.92
N PHE A 116 -5.06 11.82 -3.12
CA PHE A 116 -6.18 10.91 -3.05
C PHE A 116 -7.34 11.42 -3.91
N LEU A 117 -7.91 10.53 -4.71
CA LEU A 117 -9.04 10.80 -5.59
C LEU A 117 -10.26 10.03 -5.06
N PRO A 118 -11.10 10.64 -4.19
CA PRO A 118 -12.20 9.95 -3.51
C PRO A 118 -13.18 9.26 -4.47
N LYS A 119 -13.49 9.90 -5.60
CA LYS A 119 -14.38 9.36 -6.64
C LYS A 119 -13.89 8.03 -7.25
N LYS A 120 -12.60 7.73 -7.16
CA LYS A 120 -11.98 6.53 -7.72
C LYS A 120 -11.40 5.60 -6.64
N ASN A 121 -11.40 6.01 -5.37
CA ASN A 121 -10.61 5.41 -4.29
C ASN A 121 -9.15 5.17 -4.68
N ILE A 122 -8.57 6.08 -5.48
CA ILE A 122 -7.20 5.97 -5.93
C ILE A 122 -6.33 6.91 -5.11
N LEU A 123 -5.33 6.35 -4.45
CA LEU A 123 -4.23 7.09 -3.85
C LEU A 123 -3.03 6.99 -4.79
N ALA A 124 -2.74 8.08 -5.50
CA ALA A 124 -1.49 8.19 -6.27
C ALA A 124 -0.38 8.68 -5.34
N PHE A 125 0.83 8.22 -5.60
CA PHE A 125 2.01 8.60 -4.82
C PHE A 125 3.28 8.53 -5.66
N ASP A 126 4.30 9.25 -5.24
CA ASP A 126 5.67 9.06 -5.71
C ASP A 126 6.62 9.08 -4.52
N PHE A 127 7.59 8.18 -4.52
CA PHE A 127 8.64 8.17 -3.50
C PHE A 127 9.80 9.00 -4.02
N THR A 128 10.03 10.14 -3.40
CA THR A 128 11.01 11.14 -3.83
C THR A 128 12.16 11.25 -2.85
N ARG A 129 11.98 10.78 -1.61
CA ARG A 129 12.95 10.84 -0.53
C ARG A 129 13.21 9.47 0.07
N MET A 130 14.40 9.32 0.65
CA MET A 130 14.83 8.11 1.32
C MET A 130 15.55 8.44 2.62
N THR A 131 15.30 7.62 3.64
CA THR A 131 16.04 7.63 4.90
C THR A 131 16.56 6.23 5.19
N ILE A 132 17.84 6.11 5.56
CA ILE A 132 18.47 4.86 6.00
C ILE A 132 18.89 5.03 7.45
N GLN A 133 18.42 4.16 8.32
CA GLN A 133 18.78 4.12 9.72
C GLN A 133 19.41 2.78 10.08
N VAL A 134 20.46 2.81 10.89
CA VAL A 134 21.13 1.63 11.45
C VAL A 134 21.25 1.81 12.95
N MET A 135 20.72 0.86 13.73
CA MET A 135 20.65 0.94 15.20
C MET A 135 20.00 2.26 15.70
N GLY A 136 19.05 2.81 14.93
CA GLY A 136 18.38 4.08 15.21
C GLY A 136 19.14 5.33 14.74
N ALA A 137 20.42 5.24 14.39
CA ALA A 137 21.18 6.36 13.84
C ALA A 137 20.87 6.55 12.34
N THR A 138 20.56 7.78 11.94
CA THR A 138 20.32 8.12 10.53
C THR A 138 21.65 8.22 9.80
N LEU A 139 21.92 7.29 8.88
CA LEU A 139 23.12 7.29 8.03
C LEU A 139 22.92 8.09 6.74
N TYR A 140 21.67 8.19 6.29
CA TYR A 140 21.32 8.93 5.09
C TYR A 140 19.90 9.47 5.21
N GLN A 141 19.69 10.71 4.75
CA GLN A 141 18.39 11.31 4.58
C GLN A 141 18.47 12.31 3.43
N GLY A 142 17.68 12.12 2.38
CA GLY A 142 17.73 13.01 1.22
C GLY A 142 16.81 12.56 0.08
N TYR A 143 16.90 13.26 -1.04
CA TYR A 143 16.19 12.88 -2.26
C TYR A 143 16.81 11.64 -2.91
N ILE A 144 15.96 10.73 -3.39
CA ILE A 144 16.42 9.71 -4.34
C ILE A 144 16.83 10.38 -5.65
N ARG A 145 17.55 9.66 -6.52
CA ARG A 145 17.96 10.17 -7.83
C ARG A 145 16.76 10.71 -8.63
N GLY A 146 16.77 12.00 -8.93
CA GLY A 146 15.69 12.70 -9.64
C GLY A 146 14.43 12.97 -8.81
N GLY A 147 14.46 12.72 -7.51
CA GLY A 147 13.33 12.85 -6.60
C GLY A 147 12.80 14.28 -6.50
N GLU A 148 13.68 15.28 -6.46
CA GLU A 148 13.29 16.69 -6.36
C GLU A 148 12.45 17.15 -7.55
N LYS A 149 12.91 16.87 -8.78
CA LYS A 149 12.15 17.17 -10.01
C LYS A 149 10.79 16.44 -10.03
N LYS A 150 10.77 15.16 -9.67
CA LYS A 150 9.53 14.38 -9.60
C LYS A 150 8.53 14.94 -8.58
N GLU A 151 9.02 15.41 -7.43
CA GLU A 151 8.20 16.04 -6.40
C GLU A 151 7.50 17.30 -6.94
N GLN A 152 8.22 18.11 -7.74
CA GLN A 152 7.66 19.30 -8.41
C GLN A 152 6.62 18.93 -9.47
N ASP A 153 6.89 17.90 -10.28
CA ASP A 153 6.01 17.47 -11.38
C ASP A 153 4.77 16.67 -10.89
N PHE A 154 4.77 16.18 -9.64
CA PHE A 154 3.77 15.23 -9.13
C PHE A 154 2.33 15.75 -9.16
N LEU A 155 2.13 17.04 -8.87
CA LEU A 155 0.79 17.63 -8.82
C LEU A 155 0.18 17.78 -10.21
N THR A 156 1.01 18.10 -11.21
CA THR A 156 0.57 18.34 -12.59
C THR A 156 0.47 17.06 -13.42
N GLU A 157 1.19 16.00 -13.03
CA GLU A 157 1.20 14.75 -13.77
C GLU A 157 -0.13 13.96 -13.60
N SER A 158 -0.58 13.32 -14.68
CA SER A 158 -1.77 12.48 -14.66
C SER A 158 -1.56 11.21 -13.82
N VAL A 159 -2.56 10.84 -13.01
CA VAL A 159 -2.54 9.59 -12.20
C VAL A 159 -2.23 8.34 -13.04
N SER A 160 -2.62 8.34 -14.31
CA SER A 160 -2.31 7.26 -15.26
C SER A 160 -0.83 7.05 -15.53
N LYS A 161 0.07 7.97 -15.15
CA LYS A 161 1.53 7.83 -15.25
C LYS A 161 2.20 7.53 -13.89
N GLN A 162 1.50 7.81 -12.80
CA GLN A 162 2.01 7.70 -11.44
C GLN A 162 1.86 6.29 -10.85
N ALA A 163 2.63 5.99 -9.81
CA ALA A 163 2.33 4.85 -8.95
C ALA A 163 1.05 5.14 -8.17
N PHE A 164 0.23 4.10 -7.95
CA PHE A 164 -1.00 4.25 -7.20
C PHE A 164 -1.46 2.95 -6.54
N PHE A 165 -2.29 3.12 -5.53
CA PHE A 165 -3.15 2.10 -4.94
C PHE A 165 -4.61 2.43 -5.21
N ALA A 166 -5.37 1.47 -5.74
CA ALA A 166 -6.81 1.53 -5.82
C ALA A 166 -7.39 0.76 -4.62
N TYR A 167 -7.88 1.50 -3.63
CA TYR A 167 -8.47 0.95 -2.41
C TYR A 167 -9.85 0.39 -2.68
N PHE A 168 -10.10 -0.81 -2.17
CA PHE A 168 -11.40 -1.46 -2.26
C PHE A 168 -11.91 -1.93 -0.90
N MET A 169 -11.10 -1.85 0.15
CA MET A 169 -11.50 -2.09 1.54
C MET A 169 -10.75 -1.12 2.45
N VAL A 170 -11.48 -0.39 3.27
CA VAL A 170 -10.97 0.46 4.35
C VAL A 170 -11.88 0.27 5.55
N GLU A 171 -11.35 -0.36 6.60
CA GLU A 171 -12.00 -0.58 7.89
C GLU A 171 -11.04 -0.14 9.01
N ASP A 172 -11.53 0.09 10.23
CA ASP A 172 -10.73 0.63 11.34
C ASP A 172 -9.43 -0.13 11.61
N GLY A 173 -9.42 -1.45 11.39
CA GLY A 173 -8.28 -2.33 11.65
C GLY A 173 -7.54 -2.85 10.41
N MET A 174 -8.05 -2.61 9.19
CA MET A 174 -7.43 -3.13 7.97
C MET A 174 -7.74 -2.34 6.71
N ILE A 175 -6.79 -2.36 5.78
CA ILE A 175 -6.97 -1.80 4.44
C ILE A 175 -6.52 -2.81 3.39
N ALA A 176 -7.20 -2.82 2.24
CA ALA A 176 -6.79 -3.61 1.09
C ALA A 176 -6.87 -2.80 -0.20
N ALA A 177 -5.86 -2.99 -1.04
CA ALA A 177 -5.74 -2.26 -2.29
C ALA A 177 -5.12 -3.09 -3.40
N ARG A 178 -5.40 -2.65 -4.64
CA ARG A 178 -4.72 -3.12 -5.84
C ARG A 178 -3.70 -2.08 -6.28
N GLY A 179 -2.45 -2.47 -6.41
CA GLY A 179 -1.42 -1.60 -6.98
C GLY A 179 -1.53 -1.49 -8.50
N ARG A 180 -0.93 -0.45 -9.08
CA ARG A 180 -0.85 -0.23 -10.55
C ARG A 180 -0.45 -1.47 -11.35
N GLY A 181 0.53 -2.25 -10.87
CA GLY A 181 0.99 -3.49 -11.52
C GLY A 181 0.00 -4.67 -11.45
N GLY A 182 -1.14 -4.48 -10.80
CA GLY A 182 -2.19 -5.48 -10.63
C GLY A 182 -1.99 -6.43 -9.45
N GLY A 183 -0.97 -6.23 -8.61
CA GLY A 183 -0.85 -6.97 -7.35
C GLY A 183 -1.90 -6.51 -6.33
N LEU A 184 -2.34 -7.42 -5.47
CA LEU A 184 -3.20 -7.16 -4.32
C LEU A 184 -2.36 -7.10 -3.05
N ALA A 185 -2.79 -6.30 -2.09
CA ALA A 185 -2.15 -6.18 -0.80
C ALA A 185 -3.20 -5.99 0.31
N LEU A 186 -2.90 -6.53 1.48
CA LEU A 186 -3.65 -6.37 2.72
C LEU A 186 -2.69 -5.86 3.81
N TRP A 187 -3.13 -4.84 4.51
CA TRP A 187 -2.46 -4.32 5.70
C TRP A 187 -3.40 -4.34 6.90
N SER A 188 -2.83 -4.46 8.09
CA SER A 188 -3.54 -4.31 9.37
C SER A 188 -2.93 -3.20 10.20
N ARG A 189 -3.67 -2.69 11.19
CA ARG A 189 -3.08 -1.95 12.31
C ARG A 189 -2.44 -2.89 13.32
#